data_AF-A0A1J9NZM8-F1
#
_entry.id   AF-A0A1J9NZM8-F1
#
_cell.length_a   1.000
_cell.length_b   1.000
_cell.length_c   1.000
_cell.angle_alpha   90.00
_cell.angle_beta   90.00
_cell.angle_gamma   90.00
#
_symmetry.space_group_name_H-M   'P 1'
#
loop_
_entity.id
_entity.type
_entity.pdbx_description
1 polymer ?
#
loop_
_entity_poly.entity_id
_entity_poly.type
_entity_poly.pdbx_seq_one_letter_code
_entity_poly.pdbx_strand_id
1 'polypeptide(L)'
;MADNSSPDYEALYRKAEAERRQAEELRRQAEEREAREAELRRQAEGLRRQAEEREAREAVLRRQAEEREAREAELRRQAEEREAREKVRSQPTTLEELMKGCHDSFSRPLQVGTPSRSTKGSIPPPTGKYCPTSLRSWSSCPVQLQEIYESVFTYLQPAGKDAPRLFTSLLELEGLGRRYSSRKLQSEKDLEHYERTAVEDHVHDIIAELCKIPDARERFRLGDGIMFENHENLLQTSEESDVQLLDESGTKNPKPDSFCIHRINDSTNTLVTTV
;
A
#
# COMPACT_ATOMS: atom_id res chain seq x y z
N MET A 1 41.50 -16.34 123.73
CA MET A 1 40.04 -16.36 124.01
C MET A 1 39.35 -15.85 122.76
N ALA A 2 38.45 -16.65 122.20
CA ALA A 2 37.75 -16.35 120.95
C ALA A 2 36.56 -15.44 121.25
N ASP A 3 36.58 -14.21 120.73
CA ASP A 3 35.41 -13.33 120.73
C ASP A 3 34.57 -13.63 119.48
N ASN A 4 33.55 -14.46 119.69
CA ASN A 4 32.46 -14.68 118.74
C ASN A 4 31.58 -13.42 118.70
N SER A 5 31.95 -12.44 117.87
CA SER A 5 31.00 -11.42 117.43
C SER A 5 30.05 -12.06 116.43
N SER A 6 28.90 -12.52 116.94
CA SER A 6 27.82 -13.05 116.11
C SER A 6 27.37 -11.95 115.13
N PRO A 7 27.31 -12.22 113.81
CA PRO A 7 26.76 -11.26 112.85
C PRO A 7 25.35 -10.86 113.27
N ASP A 8 25.01 -9.57 113.18
CA ASP A 8 23.62 -9.10 113.26
C ASP A 8 22.90 -9.57 111.99
N TYR A 9 22.39 -10.80 112.06
CA TYR A 9 21.70 -11.48 110.97
C TYR A 9 20.47 -10.72 110.49
N GLU A 10 19.84 -9.89 111.34
CA GLU A 10 18.68 -9.10 110.98
C GLU A 10 19.07 -7.90 110.10
N ALA A 11 20.17 -7.20 110.44
CA ALA A 11 20.71 -6.12 109.63
C ALA A 11 21.23 -6.62 108.26
N LEU A 12 21.90 -7.78 108.22
CA LEU A 12 22.36 -8.41 106.97
C LEU A 12 21.19 -8.85 106.09
N TYR A 13 20.12 -9.40 106.68
CA TYR A 13 18.92 -9.80 105.95
C TYR A 13 18.20 -8.59 105.33
N ARG A 14 18.04 -7.50 106.10
CA ARG A 14 17.44 -6.24 105.60
C ARG A 14 18.25 -5.62 104.46
N LYS A 15 19.60 -5.65 104.55
CA LYS A 15 20.49 -5.14 103.50
C LYS A 15 20.42 -6.00 102.23
N ALA A 16 20.45 -7.32 102.38
CA ALA A 16 20.28 -8.25 101.26
C ALA A 16 18.89 -8.12 100.60
N GLU A 17 17.84 -7.89 101.39
CA GLU A 17 16.49 -7.66 100.87
C GLU A 17 16.38 -6.33 100.10
N ALA A 18 17.02 -5.27 100.61
CA ALA A 18 17.09 -3.97 99.94
C ALA A 18 17.88 -4.03 98.62
N GLU A 19 19.02 -4.73 98.61
CA GLU A 19 19.80 -4.99 97.38
C GLU A 19 19.01 -5.84 96.38
N ARG A 20 18.24 -6.83 96.85
CA ARG A 20 17.37 -7.64 95.99
C ARG A 20 16.27 -6.79 95.35
N ARG A 21 15.63 -5.91 96.12
CA ARG A 21 14.62 -4.97 95.61
C ARG A 21 15.22 -3.98 94.61
N GLN A 22 16.40 -3.44 94.88
CA GLN A 22 17.11 -2.56 93.93
C GLN A 22 17.52 -3.29 92.64
N ALA A 23 18.02 -4.53 92.74
CA ALA A 23 18.38 -5.33 91.57
C ALA A 23 17.15 -5.72 90.73
N GLU A 24 16.02 -6.00 91.37
CA GLU A 24 14.74 -6.29 90.73
C GLU A 24 14.16 -5.05 90.03
N GLU A 25 14.29 -3.87 90.63
CA GLU A 25 13.86 -2.61 90.04
C GLU A 25 14.76 -2.17 88.87
N LEU A 26 16.08 -2.39 88.96
CA LEU A 26 17.00 -2.20 87.84
C LEU A 26 16.72 -3.18 86.69
N ARG A 27 16.41 -4.44 86.99
CA ARG A 27 15.97 -5.42 85.98
C ARG A 27 14.70 -4.97 85.30
N ARG A 28 13.70 -4.52 86.07
CA ARG A 28 12.43 -4.03 85.53
C ARG A 28 12.65 -2.80 84.64
N GLN A 29 13.50 -1.86 85.03
CA GLN A 29 13.87 -0.71 84.20
C GLN A 29 14.63 -1.12 82.93
N ALA A 30 15.51 -2.12 83.00
CA ALA A 30 16.22 -2.64 81.83
C ALA A 30 15.26 -3.33 80.85
N GLU A 31 14.35 -4.17 81.34
CA GLU A 31 13.30 -4.81 80.55
C GLU A 31 12.36 -3.77 79.90
N GLU A 32 12.00 -2.71 80.62
CA GLU A 32 11.15 -1.65 80.07
C GLU A 32 11.87 -0.82 78.98
N ARG A 33 13.19 -0.61 79.11
CA ARG A 33 14.02 0.02 78.07
C ARG A 33 14.16 -0.88 76.85
N GLU A 34 14.38 -2.17 77.05
CA GLU A 34 14.49 -3.15 75.97
C GLU A 34 13.15 -3.30 75.22
N ALA A 35 12.03 -3.30 75.94
CA ALA A 35 10.70 -3.27 75.35
C ALA A 35 10.45 -2.02 74.50
N ARG A 36 10.84 -0.83 74.98
CA ARG A 36 10.73 0.43 74.23
C ARG A 36 11.64 0.45 73.00
N GLU A 37 12.87 -0.05 73.11
CA GLU A 37 13.77 -0.19 71.94
C GLU A 37 13.19 -1.18 70.92
N ALA A 38 12.66 -2.32 71.36
CA ALA A 38 12.04 -3.30 70.48
C ALA A 38 10.82 -2.71 69.76
N GLU A 39 10.02 -1.90 70.44
CA GLU A 39 8.89 -1.19 69.85
C GLU A 39 9.34 -0.16 68.80
N LEU A 40 10.36 0.65 69.10
CA LEU A 40 10.94 1.60 68.15
C LEU A 40 11.53 0.90 66.92
N ARG A 41 12.19 -0.25 67.10
CA ARG A 41 12.71 -1.07 65.98
C ARG A 41 11.56 -1.57 65.10
N ARG A 42 10.48 -2.08 65.68
CA ARG A 42 9.28 -2.51 64.94
C ARG A 42 8.64 -1.36 64.16
N GLN A 43 8.55 -0.16 64.76
CA GLN A 43 8.03 1.02 64.07
C GLN A 43 8.93 1.45 62.91
N ALA A 44 10.25 1.46 63.11
CA ALA A 44 11.22 1.80 62.06
C ALA A 44 11.21 0.80 60.90
N GLU A 45 11.09 -0.51 61.18
CA GLU A 45 10.91 -1.54 60.15
C GLU A 45 9.59 -1.37 59.40
N GLY A 46 8.50 -1.03 60.09
CA GLY A 46 7.20 -0.74 59.46
C GLY A 46 7.28 0.43 58.48
N LEU A 47 7.96 1.52 58.86
CA LEU A 47 8.18 2.68 57.99
C LEU A 47 9.05 2.33 56.78
N ARG A 48 10.12 1.54 56.97
CA ARG A 48 10.96 1.07 55.86
C ARG A 48 10.16 0.24 54.86
N ARG A 49 9.35 -0.72 55.34
CA ARG A 49 8.49 -1.53 54.46
C ARG A 49 7.50 -0.69 53.67
N GLN A 50 6.88 0.32 54.30
CA GLN A 50 5.98 1.23 53.59
C GLN A 50 6.71 2.09 52.54
N ALA A 51 7.93 2.54 52.82
CA ALA A 51 8.74 3.28 51.87
C ALA A 51 9.13 2.41 50.66
N GLU A 52 9.60 1.19 50.91
CA GLU A 52 9.92 0.20 49.86
C GLU A 52 8.69 -0.14 49.01
N GLU A 53 7.51 -0.31 49.61
CA GLU A 53 6.28 -0.59 48.88
C GLU A 53 5.85 0.60 48.00
N ARG A 54 6.03 1.84 48.47
CA ARG A 54 5.78 3.04 47.66
C ARG A 54 6.75 3.13 46.49
N GLU A 55 8.04 2.91 46.72
CA GLU A 55 9.06 2.92 45.67
C GLU A 55 8.79 1.83 44.63
N ALA A 56 8.41 0.62 45.06
CA ALA A 56 8.04 -0.46 44.15
C ALA A 56 6.80 -0.09 43.30
N ARG A 57 5.78 0.52 43.90
CA ARG A 57 4.58 1.00 43.18
C ARG A 57 4.93 2.09 42.17
N GLU A 58 5.77 3.06 42.55
CA GLU A 58 6.23 4.11 41.65
C GLU A 58 7.07 3.55 40.49
N ALA A 59 7.95 2.59 40.75
CA ALA A 59 8.74 1.92 39.72
C ALA A 59 7.86 1.16 38.72
N VAL A 60 6.80 0.49 39.20
CA VAL A 60 5.81 -0.17 38.33
C VAL A 60 5.06 0.86 37.48
N LEU A 61 4.61 1.96 38.08
CA LEU A 61 3.91 3.03 37.34
C LEU A 61 4.82 3.67 36.28
N ARG A 62 6.09 3.92 36.60
CA ARG A 62 7.08 4.42 35.63
C ARG A 62 7.26 3.46 34.46
N ARG A 63 7.47 2.18 34.74
CA ARG A 63 7.58 1.15 33.68
C ARG A 63 6.33 1.08 32.81
N GLN A 64 5.14 1.19 33.41
CA GLN A 64 3.89 1.21 32.64
C GLN A 64 3.75 2.46 31.77
N ALA A 65 4.20 3.62 32.25
CA ALA A 65 4.21 4.85 31.47
C ALA A 65 5.19 4.76 30.29
N GLU A 66 6.42 4.28 30.54
CA GLU A 66 7.44 4.05 29.51
C GLU A 66 6.95 3.04 28.46
N GLU A 67 6.28 1.96 28.87
CA GLU A 67 5.73 0.98 27.93
C GLU A 67 4.60 1.57 27.08
N ARG A 68 3.75 2.43 27.65
CA ARG A 68 2.70 3.14 26.89
C ARG A 68 3.31 4.11 25.89
N GLU A 69 4.29 4.90 26.30
CA GLU A 69 4.99 5.83 25.43
C GLU A 69 5.71 5.10 24.29
N ALA A 70 6.37 3.97 24.57
CA ALA A 70 7.00 3.14 23.56
C ALA A 70 5.99 2.57 22.55
N ARG A 71 4.82 2.10 23.03
CA ARG A 71 3.74 1.62 22.16
C ARG A 71 3.15 2.73 21.29
N GLU A 72 2.94 3.92 21.85
CA GLU A 72 2.45 5.09 21.10
C GLU A 72 3.46 5.54 20.04
N ALA A 73 4.75 5.58 20.38
CA ALA A 73 5.82 5.93 19.44
C ALA A 73 5.90 4.91 18.27
N GLU A 74 5.78 3.62 18.56
CA GLU A 74 5.77 2.58 17.52
C GLU A 74 4.53 2.70 16.61
N LEU A 75 3.34 2.91 17.18
CA LEU A 75 2.12 3.13 16.39
C LEU A 75 2.22 4.36 15.50
N ARG A 76 2.82 5.43 16.02
CA ARG A 76 3.07 6.66 15.25
C ARG A 76 4.05 6.40 14.11
N ARG A 77 5.16 5.71 14.35
CA ARG A 77 6.13 5.35 13.29
C ARG A 77 5.45 4.53 12.19
N GLN A 78 4.63 3.55 12.56
CA GLN A 78 3.89 2.74 11.60
C GLN A 78 2.86 3.55 10.81
N ALA A 79 2.19 4.52 11.45
CA ALA A 79 1.26 5.41 10.77
C ALA A 79 1.99 6.30 9.75
N GLU A 80 3.11 6.91 10.14
CA GLU A 80 3.95 7.73 9.27
C GLU A 80 4.53 6.92 8.09
N GLU A 81 4.98 5.69 8.33
CA GLU A 81 5.44 4.79 7.26
C GLU A 81 4.32 4.41 6.28
N ARG A 82 3.12 4.11 6.80
CA ARG A 82 1.94 3.83 5.95
C ARG A 82 1.57 5.04 5.10
N GLU A 83 1.52 6.22 5.71
CA GLU A 83 1.20 7.46 5.00
C GLU A 83 2.26 7.78 3.93
N ALA A 84 3.55 7.62 4.25
CA ALA A 84 4.63 7.81 3.28
C ALA A 84 4.49 6.84 2.10
N ARG A 85 4.21 5.56 2.37
CA ARG A 85 4.00 4.56 1.32
C ARG A 85 2.78 4.87 0.46
N GLU A 86 1.68 5.31 1.06
CA GLU A 86 0.49 5.71 0.31
C GLU A 86 0.75 6.95 -0.55
N LYS A 87 1.46 7.95 -0.03
CA LYS A 87 1.87 9.13 -0.80
C LYS A 87 2.69 8.77 -2.02
N VAL A 88 3.66 7.86 -1.90
CA VAL A 88 4.45 7.40 -3.05
C VAL A 88 3.55 6.69 -4.08
N ARG A 89 2.58 5.90 -3.65
CA ARG A 89 1.69 5.16 -4.55
C ARG A 89 0.61 6.02 -5.20
N SER A 90 0.20 7.11 -4.56
CA SER A 90 -0.79 8.05 -5.09
C SER A 90 -0.18 9.13 -5.99
N GLN A 91 1.15 9.28 -5.98
CA GLN A 91 1.84 10.14 -6.94
C GLN A 91 1.71 9.61 -8.37
N PRO A 92 1.67 10.52 -9.36
CA PRO A 92 1.79 10.14 -10.76
C PRO A 92 3.06 9.33 -11.03
N THR A 93 2.98 8.42 -11.97
CA THR A 93 4.07 7.52 -12.36
C THR A 93 4.93 8.12 -13.46
N THR A 94 6.19 7.71 -13.50
CA THR A 94 7.05 7.85 -14.69
C THR A 94 6.63 6.83 -15.76
N LEU A 95 7.15 6.95 -17.00
CA LEU A 95 6.84 5.98 -18.06
C LEU A 95 7.23 4.55 -17.67
N GLU A 96 8.41 4.39 -17.07
CA GLU A 96 8.92 3.07 -16.63
C GLU A 96 8.05 2.48 -15.51
N GLU A 97 7.66 3.30 -14.53
CA GLU A 97 6.77 2.90 -13.44
C GLU A 97 5.37 2.54 -13.97
N LEU A 98 4.84 3.29 -14.94
CA LEU A 98 3.57 3.00 -15.61
C LEU A 98 3.64 1.63 -16.31
N MET A 99 4.63 1.41 -17.18
CA MET A 99 4.76 0.15 -17.92
C MET A 99 4.83 -1.06 -16.99
N LYS A 100 5.63 -0.95 -15.92
CA LYS A 100 5.74 -1.99 -14.91
C LYS A 100 4.42 -2.18 -14.16
N GLY A 101 3.78 -1.08 -13.75
CA GLY A 101 2.49 -1.08 -13.06
C GLY A 101 1.39 -1.75 -13.89
N CYS A 102 1.32 -1.46 -15.19
CA CYS A 102 0.39 -2.09 -16.12
C CYS A 102 0.66 -3.59 -16.27
N HIS A 103 1.93 -3.98 -16.41
CA HIS A 103 2.31 -5.39 -16.48
C HIS A 103 1.88 -6.15 -15.21
N ASP A 104 2.21 -5.64 -14.03
CA ASP A 104 1.92 -6.28 -12.75
C ASP A 104 0.41 -6.29 -12.45
N SER A 105 -0.32 -5.23 -12.81
CA SER A 105 -1.75 -5.07 -12.48
C SER A 105 -2.72 -5.69 -13.50
N PHE A 106 -2.30 -5.83 -14.77
CA PHE A 106 -3.18 -6.28 -15.86
C PHE A 106 -2.65 -7.49 -16.61
N SER A 107 -1.43 -7.44 -17.16
CA SER A 107 -0.93 -8.48 -18.07
C SER A 107 -0.60 -9.78 -17.34
N ARG A 108 0.12 -9.68 -16.22
CA ARG A 108 0.53 -10.83 -15.41
C ARG A 108 -0.64 -11.60 -14.79
N PRO A 109 -1.69 -10.96 -14.25
CA PRO A 109 -2.85 -11.67 -13.72
C PRO A 109 -3.90 -12.07 -14.77
N LEU A 110 -3.70 -11.74 -16.05
CA LEU A 110 -4.65 -12.04 -17.12
C LEU A 110 -4.94 -13.54 -17.23
N GLN A 111 -6.22 -13.91 -17.30
CA GLN A 111 -6.64 -15.30 -17.41
C GLN A 111 -7.72 -15.47 -18.48
N VAL A 112 -7.55 -16.48 -19.33
CA VAL A 112 -8.58 -16.90 -20.29
C VAL A 112 -9.48 -17.95 -19.65
N GLY A 113 -10.77 -17.86 -19.93
CA GLY A 113 -11.79 -18.80 -19.47
C GLY A 113 -11.67 -20.18 -20.11
N THR A 114 -12.51 -21.12 -19.67
CA THR A 114 -12.58 -22.42 -20.32
C THR A 114 -13.38 -22.32 -21.62
N PRO A 115 -13.01 -23.07 -22.68
CA PRO A 115 -13.75 -23.07 -23.94
C PRO A 115 -15.26 -23.39 -23.76
N SER A 116 -15.60 -24.23 -22.79
CA SER A 116 -16.99 -24.59 -22.45
C SER A 116 -17.87 -23.41 -22.03
N ARG A 117 -17.26 -22.34 -21.51
CA ARG A 117 -17.92 -21.13 -21.02
C ARG A 117 -17.71 -19.93 -21.95
N SER A 118 -17.02 -20.14 -23.07
CA SER A 118 -16.73 -19.05 -24.01
C SER A 118 -17.89 -18.82 -24.96
N THR A 119 -17.94 -17.63 -25.57
CA THR A 119 -18.94 -17.33 -26.62
C THR A 119 -18.90 -18.42 -27.67
N LYS A 120 -20.07 -19.00 -27.95
CA LYS A 120 -20.22 -20.03 -28.99
C LYS A 120 -20.65 -19.33 -30.27
N GLY A 121 -19.90 -19.56 -31.34
CA GLY A 121 -20.20 -19.05 -32.66
C GLY A 121 -19.50 -19.92 -33.69
N SER A 122 -20.16 -20.14 -34.83
CA SER A 122 -19.46 -20.66 -36.00
C SER A 122 -18.88 -19.46 -36.73
N ILE A 123 -17.56 -19.43 -36.89
CA ILE A 123 -16.93 -18.43 -37.76
C ILE A 123 -17.41 -18.75 -39.18
N PRO A 124 -18.17 -17.86 -39.84
CA PRO A 124 -18.58 -18.10 -41.22
C PRO A 124 -17.34 -18.18 -42.11
N PRO A 125 -17.37 -18.94 -43.22
CA PRO A 125 -16.28 -18.92 -44.18
C PRO A 125 -16.02 -17.46 -44.60
N PRO A 126 -14.75 -17.05 -44.79
CA PRO A 126 -14.37 -15.69 -45.15
C PRO A 126 -14.70 -15.37 -46.61
N THR A 127 -15.91 -15.71 -47.06
CA THR A 127 -16.40 -15.54 -48.42
C THR A 127 -16.36 -14.06 -48.79
N GLY A 128 -15.60 -13.72 -49.84
CA GLY A 128 -15.43 -12.35 -50.31
C GLY A 128 -14.40 -11.52 -49.52
N LYS A 129 -13.72 -12.09 -48.52
CA LYS A 129 -12.59 -11.41 -47.82
C LYS A 129 -11.25 -11.76 -48.49
N TYR A 130 -10.35 -10.78 -48.57
CA TYR A 130 -8.98 -11.03 -49.01
C TYR A 130 -8.26 -11.90 -47.98
N CYS A 131 -8.01 -13.16 -48.34
CA CYS A 131 -7.24 -14.08 -47.51
C CYS A 131 -5.83 -14.25 -48.11
N PRO A 132 -4.76 -13.81 -47.44
CA PRO A 132 -3.41 -13.95 -47.95
C PRO A 132 -3.04 -15.44 -48.09
N THR A 133 -2.52 -15.81 -49.27
CA THR A 133 -2.10 -17.20 -49.56
C THR A 133 -0.75 -17.58 -48.95
N SER A 134 0.01 -16.59 -48.48
CA SER A 134 1.29 -16.80 -47.82
C SER A 134 1.49 -15.80 -46.69
N LEU A 135 1.94 -16.27 -45.54
CA LEU A 135 2.41 -15.44 -44.44
C LEU A 135 3.93 -15.36 -44.52
N ARG A 136 4.48 -14.15 -44.49
CA ARG A 136 5.92 -13.90 -44.49
C ARG A 136 6.35 -13.34 -43.14
N SER A 137 7.52 -13.76 -42.68
CA SER A 137 8.12 -13.15 -41.49
C SER A 137 8.50 -11.70 -41.77
N TRP A 138 8.08 -10.80 -40.89
CA TRP A 138 8.50 -9.40 -40.92
C TRP A 138 9.82 -9.25 -40.15
N SER A 139 10.93 -9.59 -40.81
CA SER A 139 12.25 -9.67 -40.20
C SER A 139 12.76 -8.37 -39.60
N SER A 140 12.36 -7.22 -40.14
CA SER A 140 12.75 -5.89 -39.63
C SER A 140 11.87 -5.36 -38.49
N CYS A 141 10.73 -6.00 -38.20
CA CYS A 141 9.78 -5.53 -37.20
C CYS A 141 10.40 -5.36 -35.80
N PRO A 142 11.17 -6.32 -35.25
CA PRO A 142 11.75 -6.16 -33.91
C PRO A 142 12.68 -4.95 -33.80
N VAL A 143 13.47 -4.69 -34.84
CA VAL A 143 14.39 -3.54 -34.88
C VAL A 143 13.61 -2.23 -34.94
N GLN A 144 12.60 -2.15 -35.80
CA GLN A 144 11.76 -0.95 -35.93
C GLN A 144 10.99 -0.65 -34.63
N LEU A 145 10.46 -1.69 -33.96
CA LEU A 145 9.77 -1.53 -32.67
C LEU A 145 10.73 -1.04 -31.59
N GLN A 146 11.96 -1.58 -31.54
CA GLN A 146 12.98 -1.14 -30.60
C GLN A 146 13.36 0.34 -30.83
N GLU A 147 13.55 0.76 -32.08
CA GLU A 147 13.87 2.15 -32.42
C GLU A 147 12.75 3.12 -32.00
N ILE A 148 11.49 2.72 -32.20
CA ILE A 148 10.33 3.51 -31.74
C ILE A 148 10.30 3.58 -30.22
N TYR A 149 10.46 2.44 -29.55
CA TYR A 149 10.48 2.35 -28.09
C TYR A 149 11.55 3.25 -27.48
N GLU A 150 12.80 3.15 -27.94
CA GLU A 150 13.92 3.96 -27.47
C GLU A 150 13.68 5.45 -27.73
N SER A 151 13.09 5.79 -28.87
CA SER A 151 12.76 7.17 -29.20
C SER A 151 11.68 7.74 -28.27
N VAL A 152 10.61 6.98 -28.00
CA VAL A 152 9.55 7.39 -27.06
C VAL A 152 10.14 7.55 -25.66
N PHE A 153 10.94 6.57 -25.22
CA PHE A 153 11.61 6.60 -23.93
C PHE A 153 12.54 7.81 -23.79
N THR A 154 13.28 8.17 -24.84
CA THR A 154 14.18 9.34 -24.80
C THR A 154 13.41 10.65 -24.58
N TYR A 155 12.21 10.81 -25.16
CA TYR A 155 11.39 12.00 -24.97
C TYR A 155 10.74 12.06 -23.59
N LEU A 156 10.28 10.92 -23.09
CA LEU A 156 9.56 10.84 -21.81
C LEU A 156 10.47 10.54 -20.62
N GLN A 157 11.75 10.24 -20.85
CA GLN A 157 12.79 10.00 -19.86
C GLN A 157 14.15 10.49 -20.39
N PRO A 158 14.34 11.81 -20.52
CA PRO A 158 15.57 12.39 -21.06
C PRO A 158 16.77 12.15 -20.14
N ALA A 159 17.91 11.76 -20.74
CA ALA A 159 19.12 11.45 -20.01
C ALA A 159 19.62 12.64 -19.15
N GLY A 160 20.00 12.36 -17.90
CA GLY A 160 20.56 13.35 -16.98
C GLY A 160 19.53 14.26 -16.28
N LYS A 161 18.23 13.97 -16.42
CA LYS A 161 17.14 14.63 -15.67
C LYS A 161 16.30 13.57 -14.95
N ASP A 162 15.62 13.98 -13.88
CA ASP A 162 14.61 13.14 -13.26
C ASP A 162 13.48 12.87 -14.26
N ALA A 163 13.05 11.61 -14.33
CA ALA A 163 11.96 11.22 -15.21
C ALA A 163 10.67 11.93 -14.78
N PRO A 164 9.97 12.61 -15.70
CA PRO A 164 8.75 13.32 -15.39
C PRO A 164 7.65 12.33 -14.97
N ARG A 165 6.95 12.68 -13.88
CA ARG A 165 5.82 11.92 -13.32
C ARG A 165 4.52 12.40 -13.94
N LEU A 166 4.18 11.87 -15.11
CA LEU A 166 3.09 12.38 -15.96
C LEU A 166 1.86 11.45 -15.99
N PHE A 167 2.01 10.21 -15.55
CA PHE A 167 1.02 9.17 -15.82
C PHE A 167 0.24 8.74 -14.57
N THR A 168 -0.83 7.99 -14.79
CA THR A 168 -1.71 7.40 -13.78
C THR A 168 -0.94 6.80 -12.60
N SER A 169 -1.41 7.08 -11.38
CA SER A 169 -0.75 6.63 -10.15
C SER A 169 -0.79 5.11 -10.00
N LEU A 170 0.20 4.53 -9.30
CA LEU A 170 0.21 3.08 -9.02
C LEU A 170 -1.03 2.63 -8.26
N LEU A 171 -1.53 3.46 -7.33
CA LEU A 171 -2.74 3.17 -6.56
C LEU A 171 -3.96 2.98 -7.47
N GLU A 172 -4.08 3.81 -8.50
CA GLU A 172 -5.17 3.75 -9.47
C GLU A 172 -5.06 2.54 -10.40
N LEU A 173 -3.85 2.27 -10.93
CA LEU A 173 -3.58 1.08 -11.75
C LEU A 173 -3.93 -0.21 -11.00
N GLU A 174 -3.55 -0.31 -9.73
CA GLU A 174 -3.92 -1.47 -8.90
C GLU A 174 -5.42 -1.55 -8.62
N GLY A 175 -6.07 -0.40 -8.47
CA GLY A 175 -7.53 -0.31 -8.31
C GLY A 175 -8.26 -0.84 -9.54
N LEU A 176 -7.83 -0.42 -10.73
CA LEU A 176 -8.30 -0.93 -12.02
C LEU A 176 -7.97 -2.43 -12.14
N GLY A 177 -6.72 -2.81 -11.90
CA GLY A 177 -6.23 -4.19 -11.99
C GLY A 177 -7.03 -5.16 -11.14
N ARG A 178 -7.37 -4.81 -9.89
CA ARG A 178 -8.23 -5.63 -9.02
C ARG A 178 -9.62 -5.89 -9.62
N ARG A 179 -10.20 -4.91 -10.32
CA ARG A 179 -11.52 -5.06 -10.95
C ARG A 179 -11.45 -6.03 -12.12
N TYR A 180 -10.43 -5.93 -12.96
CA TYR A 180 -10.36 -6.66 -14.23
C TYR A 180 -9.70 -8.04 -14.11
N SER A 181 -8.65 -8.16 -13.29
CA SER A 181 -7.95 -9.41 -13.04
C SER A 181 -8.81 -10.47 -12.34
N SER A 182 -9.93 -10.06 -11.72
CA SER A 182 -10.85 -10.99 -11.05
C SER A 182 -11.68 -11.84 -12.03
N ARG A 183 -11.77 -11.42 -13.31
CA ARG A 183 -12.61 -12.08 -14.31
C ARG A 183 -11.73 -12.79 -15.35
N LYS A 184 -12.16 -13.99 -15.74
CA LYS A 184 -11.56 -14.70 -16.86
C LYS A 184 -12.19 -14.21 -18.15
N LEU A 185 -11.38 -13.96 -19.19
CA LEU A 185 -11.88 -13.60 -20.51
C LEU A 185 -12.67 -14.78 -21.10
N GLN A 186 -13.98 -14.61 -21.28
CA GLN A 186 -14.88 -15.66 -21.79
C GLN A 186 -15.61 -15.22 -23.07
N SER A 187 -15.60 -13.94 -23.39
CA SER A 187 -16.27 -13.39 -24.56
C SER A 187 -15.44 -12.31 -25.21
N GLU A 188 -15.76 -12.00 -26.47
CA GLU A 188 -15.22 -10.85 -27.19
C GLU A 188 -15.44 -9.55 -26.42
N LYS A 189 -16.60 -9.39 -25.77
CA LYS A 189 -16.88 -8.23 -24.93
C LYS A 189 -15.99 -8.15 -23.68
N ASP A 190 -15.56 -9.29 -23.13
CA ASP A 190 -14.58 -9.28 -22.04
C ASP A 190 -13.20 -8.82 -22.55
N LEU A 191 -12.83 -9.25 -23.76
CA LEU A 191 -11.57 -8.86 -24.39
C LEU A 191 -11.59 -7.37 -24.75
N GLU A 192 -12.64 -6.88 -25.40
CA GLU A 192 -12.84 -5.46 -25.73
C GLU A 192 -12.68 -4.58 -24.48
N HIS A 193 -13.31 -5.00 -23.37
CA HIS A 193 -13.22 -4.24 -22.14
C HIS A 193 -11.81 -4.24 -21.52
N TYR A 194 -11.09 -5.36 -21.65
CA TYR A 194 -9.71 -5.48 -21.22
C TYR A 194 -8.80 -4.59 -22.06
N GLU A 195 -8.85 -4.70 -23.39
CA GLU A 195 -8.00 -3.93 -24.31
C GLU A 195 -8.18 -2.43 -24.08
N ARG A 196 -9.42 -1.95 -24.00
CA ARG A 196 -9.67 -0.53 -23.74
C ARG A 196 -9.03 -0.05 -22.45
N THR A 197 -9.28 -0.77 -21.35
CA THR A 197 -8.91 -0.28 -20.01
C THR A 197 -7.45 -0.53 -19.65
N ALA A 198 -6.88 -1.66 -20.10
CA ALA A 198 -5.52 -2.07 -19.74
C ALA A 198 -4.47 -1.64 -20.76
N VAL A 199 -4.89 -1.26 -21.97
CA VAL A 199 -3.99 -0.93 -23.08
C VAL A 199 -4.33 0.44 -23.68
N GLU A 200 -5.51 0.59 -24.29
CA GLU A 200 -5.84 1.78 -25.10
C GLU A 200 -5.80 3.07 -24.29
N ASP A 201 -6.44 3.10 -23.11
CA ASP A 201 -6.48 4.28 -22.25
C ASP A 201 -5.05 4.75 -21.88
N HIS A 202 -4.16 3.81 -21.55
CA HIS A 202 -2.77 4.12 -21.20
C HIS A 202 -1.93 4.53 -22.42
N VAL A 203 -2.17 3.93 -23.58
CA VAL A 203 -1.52 4.33 -24.84
C VAL A 203 -1.97 5.73 -25.26
N HIS A 204 -3.25 6.05 -25.09
CA HIS A 204 -3.80 7.37 -25.32
C HIS A 204 -3.10 8.40 -24.43
N ASP A 205 -2.94 8.14 -23.13
CA ASP A 205 -2.25 9.04 -22.21
C ASP A 205 -0.78 9.27 -22.61
N ILE A 206 -0.06 8.20 -23.01
CA ILE A 206 1.31 8.31 -23.52
C ILE A 206 1.38 9.21 -24.74
N ILE A 207 0.48 9.02 -25.71
CA ILE A 207 0.45 9.82 -26.94
C ILE A 207 0.07 11.27 -26.64
N ALA A 208 -0.87 11.51 -25.71
CA ALA A 208 -1.24 12.85 -25.28
C ALA A 208 -0.04 13.60 -24.68
N GLU A 209 0.79 12.95 -23.85
CA GLU A 209 2.02 13.56 -23.34
C GLU A 209 3.06 13.79 -24.44
N LEU A 210 3.21 12.86 -25.39
CA LEU A 210 4.11 13.06 -26.54
C LEU A 210 3.68 14.22 -27.45
N CYS A 211 2.37 14.44 -27.64
CA CYS A 211 1.86 15.56 -28.43
C CYS A 211 2.23 16.93 -27.83
N LYS A 212 2.47 17.02 -26.52
CA LYS A 212 2.93 18.25 -25.87
C LYS A 212 4.39 18.59 -26.19
N ILE A 213 5.16 17.65 -26.72
CA ILE A 213 6.56 17.80 -27.08
C ILE A 213 6.66 18.03 -28.60
N PRO A 214 7.01 19.25 -29.08
CA PRO A 214 7.00 19.56 -30.52
C PRO A 214 7.83 18.61 -31.38
N ASP A 215 9.04 18.27 -30.92
CA ASP A 215 9.95 17.37 -31.64
C ASP A 215 9.41 15.93 -31.73
N ALA A 216 8.72 15.45 -30.69
CA ALA A 216 8.10 14.13 -30.69
C ALA A 216 6.86 14.11 -31.60
N ARG A 217 6.02 15.15 -31.51
CA ARG A 217 4.84 15.34 -32.35
C ARG A 217 5.17 15.33 -33.83
N GLU A 218 6.23 16.03 -34.23
CA GLU A 218 6.73 16.06 -35.60
C GLU A 218 7.31 14.70 -36.03
N ARG A 219 8.20 14.11 -35.20
CA ARG A 219 8.86 12.84 -35.50
C ARG A 219 7.87 11.70 -35.74
N PHE A 220 6.84 11.60 -34.90
CA PHE A 220 5.84 10.55 -34.97
C PHE A 220 4.59 10.95 -35.78
N ARG A 221 4.52 12.20 -36.27
CA ARG A 221 3.39 12.74 -37.05
C ARG A 221 2.05 12.59 -36.33
N LEU A 222 2.03 12.88 -35.03
CA LEU A 222 0.90 12.60 -34.13
C LEU A 222 -0.27 13.58 -34.29
N GLY A 223 -0.09 14.71 -34.96
CA GLY A 223 -1.12 15.75 -34.99
C GLY A 223 -1.44 16.23 -33.57
N ASP A 224 -2.72 16.31 -33.22
CA ASP A 224 -3.17 16.69 -31.88
C ASP A 224 -3.48 15.49 -30.97
N GLY A 225 -3.29 14.27 -31.48
CA GLY A 225 -3.48 13.04 -30.71
C GLY A 225 -4.10 11.92 -31.54
N ILE A 226 -4.52 10.87 -30.84
CA ILE A 226 -5.21 9.72 -31.44
C ILE A 226 -6.54 9.45 -30.75
N MET A 227 -7.42 8.73 -31.42
CA MET A 227 -8.70 8.27 -30.89
C MET A 227 -8.95 6.83 -31.33
N PHE A 228 -9.38 6.00 -30.39
CA PHE A 228 -9.81 4.62 -30.63
C PHE A 228 -11.33 4.60 -30.74
N GLU A 229 -11.86 3.95 -31.79
CA GLU A 229 -13.30 3.87 -32.03
C GLU A 229 -13.68 2.47 -32.55
N ASN A 230 -14.87 1.99 -32.20
CA ASN A 230 -15.35 0.64 -32.57
C ASN A 230 -16.20 0.64 -33.85
N HIS A 231 -16.34 1.78 -34.52
CA HIS A 231 -17.07 1.91 -35.77
C HIS A 231 -16.53 3.01 -36.71
N GLU A 232 -16.56 2.74 -38.01
CA GLU A 232 -16.15 3.70 -39.06
C GLU A 232 -17.10 4.91 -39.25
N ASN A 233 -18.25 4.94 -38.54
CA ASN A 233 -19.31 5.93 -38.79
C ASN A 233 -18.92 7.39 -38.52
N LEU A 234 -17.75 7.67 -37.94
CA LEU A 234 -17.21 9.03 -37.78
C LEU A 234 -16.72 9.67 -39.09
N LEU A 235 -16.75 8.94 -40.22
CA LEU A 235 -16.42 9.47 -41.54
C LEU A 235 -17.64 9.90 -42.38
N GLN A 236 -18.88 9.81 -41.87
CA GLN A 236 -20.10 10.16 -42.61
C GLN A 236 -20.81 11.43 -42.12
N THR A 237 -20.07 12.45 -41.69
CA THR A 237 -20.62 13.80 -41.47
C THR A 237 -19.95 14.83 -42.36
N SER A 238 -19.96 14.57 -43.66
CA SER A 238 -19.88 15.63 -44.67
C SER A 238 -20.61 15.17 -45.93
N GLU A 239 -21.86 15.64 -46.05
CA GLU A 239 -22.64 15.75 -47.29
C GLU A 239 -23.11 14.49 -48.02
N GLU A 240 -23.87 13.60 -47.37
CA GLU A 240 -24.84 12.75 -48.09
C GLU A 240 -26.14 12.56 -47.27
N SER A 241 -26.83 13.68 -47.01
CA SER A 241 -28.26 13.66 -46.73
C SER A 241 -29.00 13.93 -48.04
N ASP A 242 -29.46 12.85 -48.69
CA ASP A 242 -30.79 12.76 -49.34
C ASP A 242 -30.80 11.64 -50.38
N VAL A 243 -31.00 10.39 -49.94
CA VAL A 243 -32.03 9.51 -50.53
C VAL A 243 -32.31 8.35 -49.59
N GLN A 244 -33.45 8.43 -48.90
CA GLN A 244 -34.14 7.24 -48.40
C GLN A 244 -34.56 6.40 -49.60
N LEU A 245 -33.87 5.29 -49.85
CA LEU A 245 -34.45 4.18 -50.58
C LEU A 245 -34.65 3.03 -49.60
N LEU A 246 -35.93 2.83 -49.28
CA LEU A 246 -36.48 1.64 -48.67
C LEU A 246 -35.97 0.40 -49.43
N ASP A 247 -35.13 -0.40 -48.78
CA ASP A 247 -35.00 -1.81 -49.12
C ASP A 247 -35.30 -2.65 -47.88
N GLU A 248 -36.59 -2.95 -47.72
CA GLU A 248 -37.12 -3.93 -46.79
C GLU A 248 -36.83 -5.35 -47.29
N SER A 249 -35.55 -5.72 -47.46
CA SER A 249 -35.11 -7.12 -47.65
C SER A 249 -33.59 -7.29 -47.52
N GLY A 250 -32.95 -6.56 -46.60
CA GLY A 250 -31.59 -6.87 -46.17
C GLY A 250 -31.60 -7.78 -44.95
N THR A 251 -31.16 -9.03 -45.08
CA THR A 251 -30.60 -9.75 -43.93
C THR A 251 -29.70 -8.78 -43.17
N LYS A 252 -30.07 -8.45 -41.92
CA LYS A 252 -29.26 -7.66 -41.00
C LYS A 252 -27.98 -8.44 -40.71
N ASN A 253 -27.04 -8.43 -41.63
CA ASN A 253 -25.67 -8.79 -41.33
C ASN A 253 -25.19 -7.67 -40.40
N PRO A 254 -24.87 -7.97 -39.13
CA PRO A 254 -24.19 -6.98 -38.32
C PRO A 254 -22.93 -6.57 -39.09
N LYS A 255 -22.76 -5.26 -39.29
CA LYS A 255 -21.47 -4.72 -39.75
C LYS A 255 -20.41 -5.30 -38.81
N PRO A 256 -19.30 -5.85 -39.33
CA PRO A 256 -18.21 -6.28 -38.45
C PRO A 256 -17.79 -5.07 -37.61
N ASP A 257 -17.61 -5.28 -36.31
CA ASP A 257 -16.98 -4.29 -35.45
C ASP A 257 -15.60 -3.99 -36.05
N SER A 258 -15.35 -2.73 -36.37
CA SER A 258 -14.07 -2.29 -36.92
C SER A 258 -13.35 -1.44 -35.90
N PHE A 259 -12.21 -1.93 -35.42
CA PHE A 259 -11.38 -1.18 -34.49
C PHE A 259 -10.60 -0.15 -35.29
N CYS A 260 -11.00 1.11 -35.17
CA CYS A 260 -10.48 2.21 -35.94
C CYS A 260 -9.57 3.06 -35.05
N ILE A 261 -8.37 3.35 -35.55
CA ILE A 261 -7.49 4.35 -34.96
C ILE A 261 -7.55 5.59 -35.83
N HIS A 262 -8.01 6.70 -35.25
CA HIS A 262 -8.05 8.00 -35.91
C HIS A 262 -6.94 8.89 -35.36
N ARG A 263 -6.29 9.65 -36.24
CA ARG A 263 -5.45 10.79 -35.86
C ARG A 263 -6.31 12.04 -35.82
N ILE A 264 -6.23 12.78 -34.73
CA ILE A 264 -6.92 14.06 -34.55
C ILE A 264 -6.03 15.17 -35.11
N ASN A 265 -6.57 16.00 -35.98
CA ASN A 265 -5.96 17.28 -36.36
C ASN A 265 -7.04 18.36 -36.17
N ASP A 266 -6.71 19.54 -35.65
CA ASP A 266 -7.52 20.75 -35.38
C ASP A 266 -9.04 20.72 -35.69
N SER A 267 -9.46 20.31 -36.89
CA SER A 267 -10.88 20.19 -37.30
C SER A 267 -11.30 18.88 -37.99
N THR A 268 -10.40 17.90 -38.17
CA THR A 268 -10.67 16.64 -38.90
C THR A 268 -9.99 15.42 -38.30
N ASN A 269 -10.72 14.31 -38.24
CA ASN A 269 -10.20 13.01 -37.82
C ASN A 269 -9.82 12.18 -39.05
N THR A 270 -8.54 11.84 -39.19
CA THR A 270 -8.04 11.01 -40.30
C THR A 270 -7.93 9.56 -39.85
N LEU A 271 -8.54 8.62 -40.57
CA LEU A 271 -8.37 7.19 -40.31
C LEU A 271 -6.92 6.76 -40.59
N VAL A 272 -6.24 6.23 -39.57
CA VAL A 272 -4.85 5.76 -39.66
C VAL A 272 -4.81 4.27 -40.01
N THR A 273 -5.61 3.47 -39.32
CA THR A 273 -5.74 2.04 -39.56
C THR A 273 -7.08 1.51 -39.06
N THR A 274 -7.53 0.43 -39.68
CA THR A 274 -8.63 -0.43 -39.23
C THR A 274 -8.05 -1.80 -38.91
N VAL A 275 -8.46 -2.41 -37.80
CA VAL A 275 -8.05 -3.77 -37.39
C VAL A 275 -9.24 -4.71 -37.44
#